data_AF-A0A922PVQ1-F1
#
_entry.id   AF-A0A922PVQ1-F1
#
_cell.length_a   1.000
_cell.length_b   1.000
_cell.length_c   1.000
_cell.angle_alpha   90.00
_cell.angle_beta   90.00
_cell.angle_gamma   90.00
#
_symmetry.space_group_name_H-M   'P 1'
#
loop_
_entity.id
_entity.type
_entity.pdbx_description
1 polymer ?
#
loop_
_entity_poly.entity_id
_entity_poly.type
_entity_poly.pdbx_seq_one_letter_code
_entity_poly.pdbx_strand_id
1 'polypeptide(L)'
;MVPELSGDDLKAELAKLQNLRIANPVKDTDNCYSLTKEGDDFRQLMISLSIWGKQQMNDDENKVSSLIVEPETNAKLSELVKYNKFLREHINYDE
;
A
#
# COMPACT_ATOMS: atom_id res chain seq x y z
N MET A 1 -7.13 0.68 12.97
CA MET A 1 -6.47 1.31 14.13
C MET A 1 -5.21 1.97 13.60
N VAL A 2 -5.03 3.29 13.79
CA VAL A 2 -3.78 3.95 13.37
C VAL A 2 -2.70 3.50 14.38
N PRO A 3 -1.54 2.99 13.93
CA PRO A 3 -0.51 2.57 14.86
C PRO A 3 -0.05 3.76 15.70
N GLU A 4 -0.07 3.61 17.03
CA GLU A 4 0.51 4.58 17.94
C GLU A 4 2.03 4.46 17.86
N LEU A 5 2.63 5.27 16.99
CA LEU A 5 4.08 5.39 16.88
C LEU A 5 4.59 6.43 17.87
N SER A 6 5.71 6.15 18.53
CA SER A 6 6.43 7.16 19.29
C SER A 6 6.93 8.26 18.35
N GLY A 7 7.27 9.44 18.90
CA GLY A 7 7.73 10.56 18.08
C GLY A 7 9.00 10.25 17.28
N ASP A 8 9.88 9.39 17.78
CA ASP A 8 11.11 9.01 17.09
C ASP A 8 10.87 7.88 16.08
N ASP A 9 9.96 6.94 16.38
CA ASP A 9 9.54 5.92 15.41
C ASP A 9 8.82 6.56 14.22
N LEU A 10 7.97 7.57 14.46
CA LEU A 10 7.29 8.32 13.42
C LEU A 10 8.29 9.04 12.49
N LYS A 11 9.35 9.65 13.05
CA LYS A 11 10.41 10.27 12.24
C LYS A 11 11.17 9.23 11.43
N ALA A 12 11.49 8.08 12.03
CA ALA A 12 12.20 7.01 11.35
C ALA A 12 11.37 6.44 10.18
N GLU A 13 10.08 6.18 10.39
CA GLU A 13 9.18 5.72 9.33
C GLU A 13 8.98 6.77 8.23
N LEU A 14 8.81 8.05 8.60
CA LEU A 14 8.72 9.12 7.63
C LEU A 14 10.00 9.23 6.78
N ALA A 15 11.18 9.11 7.40
CA ALA A 15 12.45 9.12 6.68
C ALA A 15 12.56 7.94 5.70
N LYS A 16 12.06 6.75 6.08
CA LYS A 16 11.96 5.60 5.15
C LYS A 16 11.06 5.91 3.96
N LEU A 17 9.87 6.45 4.20
CA LEU A 17 8.92 6.82 3.14
C LEU A 17 9.49 7.89 2.19
N GLN A 18 10.26 8.85 2.72
CA GLN A 18 10.95 9.86 1.93
C GLN A 18 12.07 9.24 1.08
N ASN A 19 12.87 8.34 1.63
CA ASN A 19 13.92 7.62 0.89
C ASN A 19 13.34 6.73 -0.22
N LEU A 20 12.16 6.16 0.00
CA LEU A 20 11.40 5.40 -1.00
C LEU A 20 10.68 6.29 -2.03
N ARG A 21 10.78 7.62 -1.90
CA ARG A 21 10.11 8.61 -2.76
C ARG A 21 8.58 8.50 -2.74
N ILE A 22 8.01 8.04 -1.63
CA ILE A 22 6.55 7.98 -1.41
C ILE A 22 6.05 9.29 -0.80
N ALA A 23 6.81 9.86 0.14
CA ALA A 23 6.50 11.12 0.78
C ALA A 23 7.48 12.21 0.36
N ASN A 24 7.01 13.44 0.21
CA ASN A 24 7.86 14.59 -0.05
C ASN A 24 8.79 14.84 1.16
N PRO A 25 10.09 15.08 0.94
CA PRO A 25 11.04 15.35 2.01
C PRO A 25 10.84 16.73 2.63
N VAL A 26 10.24 17.66 1.88
CA VAL A 26 9.97 19.04 2.29
C VAL A 26 8.48 19.17 2.57
N LYS A 27 8.17 19.91 3.63
CA LYS A 27 6.80 20.23 3.99
C LYS A 27 6.21 21.27 3.05
N ASP A 28 4.90 21.25 2.89
CA ASP A 28 4.15 22.26 2.16
C ASP A 28 3.99 23.57 2.96
N THR A 29 3.23 24.51 2.40
CA THR A 29 2.93 25.82 3.01
C THR A 29 2.21 25.71 4.35
N ASP A 30 1.54 24.59 4.59
CA ASP A 30 0.77 24.32 5.81
C ASP A 30 1.58 23.49 6.82
N ASN A 31 2.90 23.37 6.61
CA ASN A 31 3.83 22.63 7.47
C ASN A 31 3.48 21.12 7.56
N CYS A 32 2.83 20.59 6.52
CA CYS A 32 2.44 19.18 6.38
C CYS A 32 3.36 18.44 5.41
N TYR A 33 3.54 17.13 5.64
CA TYR A 33 4.16 16.25 4.65
C TYR A 33 3.10 15.76 3.68
N SER A 34 3.38 15.88 2.38
CA SER A 34 2.50 15.42 1.31
C SER A 34 3.08 14.21 0.60
N LEU A 35 2.24 13.44 -0.08
CA LEU A 35 2.69 12.35 -0.94
C LEU A 35 3.32 12.90 -2.22
N THR A 36 4.29 12.17 -2.76
CA THR A 36 4.71 12.33 -4.15
C THR A 36 3.62 11.81 -5.08
N LYS A 37 3.77 12.02 -6.39
CA LYS A 37 2.85 11.41 -7.37
C LYS A 37 2.85 9.89 -7.27
N GLU A 38 4.04 9.29 -7.18
CA GLU A 38 4.22 7.84 -7.02
C GLU A 38 3.63 7.33 -5.70
N GLY A 39 3.72 8.14 -4.64
CA GLY A 39 3.11 7.84 -3.35
C GLY A 39 1.59 7.86 -3.38
N ASP A 40 0.98 8.75 -4.15
CA ASP A 40 -0.47 8.76 -4.35
C ASP A 40 -0.93 7.56 -5.19
N ASP A 41 -0.22 7.22 -6.27
CA ASP A 41 -0.50 6.01 -7.06
C ASP A 41 -0.43 4.75 -6.17
N PHE A 42 0.57 4.66 -5.30
CA PHE A 42 0.69 3.56 -4.34
C PHE A 42 -0.46 3.54 -3.32
N ARG A 43 -0.88 4.71 -2.83
CA ARG A 43 -2.04 4.84 -1.94
C ARG A 43 -3.32 4.34 -2.62
N GLN A 44 -3.54 4.66 -3.89
CA GLN A 44 -4.71 4.17 -4.64
C GLN A 44 -4.71 2.64 -4.72
N LEU A 45 -3.56 2.02 -5.02
CA LEU A 45 -3.42 0.56 -5.02
C LEU A 45 -3.77 -0.04 -3.66
N MET A 46 -3.25 0.53 -2.56
CA MET A 46 -3.54 0.05 -1.20
C MET A 46 -5.02 0.17 -0.84
N ILE A 47 -5.70 1.25 -1.29
CA ILE A 47 -7.14 1.43 -1.12
C ILE A 47 -7.90 0.34 -1.88
N SER A 48 -7.57 0.11 -3.16
CA SER A 48 -8.20 -0.94 -3.98
C SER A 48 -8.04 -2.32 -3.36
N LEU A 49 -6.84 -2.66 -2.87
CA LEU A 49 -6.57 -3.93 -2.17
C LEU A 49 -7.38 -4.05 -0.87
N SER A 50 -7.54 -2.96 -0.13
CA SER A 50 -8.34 -2.94 1.10
C SER A 50 -9.83 -3.14 0.82
N ILE A 51 -10.35 -2.56 -0.26
CA ILE A 51 -11.74 -2.74 -0.70
C ILE A 51 -11.94 -4.20 -1.14
N TRP A 52 -11.04 -4.72 -1.97
CA TRP A 52 -11.10 -6.10 -2.43
C TRP A 52 -11.06 -7.08 -1.26
N GLY A 53 -10.13 -6.90 -0.32
CA GLY A 53 -10.03 -7.74 0.88
C GLY A 53 -11.32 -7.72 1.71
N LYS A 54 -11.96 -6.56 1.88
CA LYS A 54 -13.26 -6.46 2.56
C LYS A 54 -14.39 -7.15 1.80
N GLN A 55 -14.42 -7.03 0.47
CA GLN A 55 -15.42 -7.72 -0.36
C GLN A 55 -15.27 -9.23 -0.23
N GLN A 56 -14.04 -9.76 -0.28
CA GLN A 56 -13.78 -11.19 -0.05
C GLN A 56 -14.19 -11.63 1.35
N MET A 57 -13.88 -10.85 2.40
CA MET A 57 -14.29 -11.18 3.77
C MET A 57 -15.82 -11.19 3.96
N ASN A 58 -16.56 -10.33 3.25
CA ASN A 58 -18.02 -10.29 3.30
C ASN A 58 -18.67 -11.42 2.49
N ASP A 59 -18.11 -11.76 1.32
CA ASP A 59 -18.63 -12.83 0.45
C ASP A 59 -18.34 -14.22 1.05
N ASP A 60 -17.27 -14.34 1.84
CA ASP A 60 -16.82 -15.58 2.49
C ASP A 60 -16.90 -15.52 4.03
N GLU A 61 -17.92 -14.89 4.62
CA GLU A 61 -18.06 -14.69 6.08
C GLU A 61 -18.02 -16.01 6.91
N ASN A 62 -18.08 -17.18 6.26
CA ASN A 62 -17.89 -18.52 6.85
C ASN A 62 -16.80 -19.39 6.18
N LYS A 63 -15.93 -18.83 5.33
CA LYS A 63 -14.84 -19.58 4.66
C LYS A 63 -13.52 -18.83 4.74
N VAL A 64 -12.51 -19.48 5.31
CA VAL A 64 -11.13 -19.02 5.17
C VAL A 64 -10.68 -19.36 3.74
N SER A 65 -10.67 -18.37 2.86
CA SER A 65 -10.25 -18.54 1.47
C SER A 65 -8.75 -18.84 1.39
N SER A 66 -8.39 -19.98 0.77
CA SER A 66 -6.99 -20.38 0.50
C SER A 66 -6.28 -19.46 -0.51
N LEU A 67 -6.96 -18.44 -1.02
CA LEU A 67 -6.47 -17.47 -1.99
C LEU A 67 -6.07 -16.13 -1.34
N ILE A 68 -6.24 -15.97 -0.03
CA ILE A 68 -5.60 -14.87 0.70
C ILE A 68 -4.11 -15.20 0.82
N VAL A 69 -3.37 -14.88 -0.23
CA VAL A 69 -1.92 -14.83 -0.18
C VAL A 69 -1.59 -13.48 0.45
N GLU A 70 -1.32 -13.47 1.76
CA GLU A 70 -0.56 -12.36 2.31
C GLU A 70 0.74 -12.27 1.50
N PRO A 71 1.13 -11.08 0.97
CA PRO A 71 2.42 -10.96 0.33
C PRO A 71 3.44 -11.43 1.35
N GLU A 72 4.16 -12.52 1.04
CA GLU A 72 5.08 -13.14 1.99
C GLU A 72 5.93 -12.02 2.58
N THR A 73 6.06 -11.99 3.91
CA THR A 73 6.83 -10.96 4.62
C THR A 73 8.29 -10.86 4.15
N ASN A 74 8.73 -11.84 3.34
CA ASN A 74 10.05 -11.94 2.72
C ASN A 74 10.04 -11.86 1.17
N ALA A 75 8.91 -11.54 0.54
CA ALA A 75 8.81 -11.42 -0.91
C ALA A 75 9.76 -10.32 -1.39
N LYS A 76 10.64 -10.66 -2.34
CA LYS A 76 11.58 -9.67 -2.88
C LYS A 76 10.80 -8.66 -3.71
N LEU A 77 11.24 -7.39 -3.69
CA LEU A 77 10.61 -6.32 -4.48
C LEU A 77 10.43 -6.70 -5.97
N SER A 78 11.36 -7.47 -6.53
CA SER A 78 11.28 -8.00 -7.90
C SER A 78 10.11 -8.95 -8.15
N GLU A 79 9.63 -9.65 -7.12
CA GLU A 79 8.49 -10.57 -7.18
C GLU A 79 7.17 -9.80 -7.08
N LEU A 80 7.11 -8.78 -6.23
CA LEU A 80 5.98 -7.85 -6.15
C LEU A 80 5.80 -7.05 -7.45
N VAL A 81 6.89 -6.67 -8.12
CA VAL A 81 6.84 -6.02 -9.44
C VAL A 81 6.28 -6.94 -10.52
N LYS A 82 6.58 -8.25 -10.48
CA LYS A 82 5.98 -9.23 -11.39
C LYS A 82 4.48 -9.40 -11.13
N TYR A 83 4.08 -9.34 -9.87
CA TYR A 83 2.67 -9.37 -9.49
C TYR A 83 1.90 -8.17 -10.08
N ASN A 84 2.50 -6.96 -10.09
CA ASN A 84 1.92 -5.80 -10.78
C ASN A 84 1.70 -6.01 -12.28
N LYS A 85 2.58 -6.75 -12.97
CA LYS A 85 2.39 -7.11 -14.38
C LYS A 85 1.20 -8.07 -14.55
N PHE A 86 1.10 -9.08 -13.69
CA PHE A 86 -0.02 -10.01 -13.67
C PHE A 86 -1.35 -9.30 -13.40
N LEU A 87 -1.39 -8.36 -12.44
CA LEU A 87 -2.57 -7.56 -12.13
C LEU A 87 -2.99 -6.69 -13.32
N ARG A 88 -2.06 -6.07 -14.04
CA ARG A 88 -2.39 -5.28 -15.25
C ARG A 88 -2.94 -6.12 -16.40
N GLU A 89 -2.55 -7.39 -16.48
CA GLU A 89 -3.03 -8.31 -17.52
C GLU A 89 -4.39 -8.95 -17.19
N HIS A 90 -4.76 -9.03 -15.90
CA HIS A 90 -5.94 -9.77 -15.44
C HIS A 90 -6.99 -8.90 -14.74
N ILE A 91 -6.64 -7.70 -14.32
CA ILE A 91 -7.59 -6.68 -13.86
C ILE A 91 -7.73 -5.71 -15.03
N ASN A 92 -8.88 -5.79 -15.70
CA ASN A 92 -9.20 -4.90 -16.81
C ASN A 92 -9.28 -3.47 -16.26
N TYR A 93 -8.26 -2.65 -16.54
CA TYR A 93 -8.29 -1.21 -16.29
C TYR A 93 -9.11 -0.53 -17.39
N ASP A 94 -10.37 -0.95 -17.57
CA ASP A 94 -11.34 -0.21 -18.36
C ASP A 94 -12.31 0.48 -17.39
N GLU A 95 -11.93 1.71 -17.01
CA GLU A 95 -12.76 2.93 -16.78
C GLU A 95 -11.94 4.01 -16.04
#